data_AF-A0A8R7U808-F1
#
_entry.id   AF-A0A8R7U808-F1
#
_cell.length_a   1.000
_cell.length_b   1.000
_cell.length_c   1.000
_cell.angle_alpha   90.00
_cell.angle_beta   90.00
_cell.angle_gamma   90.00
#
_symmetry.space_group_name_H-M   'P 1'
#
loop_
_entity.id
_entity.type
_entity.pdbx_description
1 polymer ?
#
loop_
_entity_poly.entity_id
_entity_poly.type
_entity_poly.pdbx_seq_one_letter_code
_entity_poly.pdbx_strand_id
1 'polypeptide(L)'
;MVPQAAKMEEAGVTFKRKATPRDMFDVNFRYGVLHMPAFVVDEAAKVLLANLVAFEQGGGRAARQLDGGNLVTGFVALVGSLVNTTRDVEVLRRCGVMHCMLTHDEAVRYFSHVVQYTTMDYDRHLLACLFRDIREHCQWSR
;
A
#
# COMPACT_ATOMS: atom_id res chain seq x y z
N MET A 1 -4.96 -8.24 4.58
CA MET A 1 -5.29 -7.10 3.68
C MET A 1 -6.14 -6.04 4.39
N VAL A 2 -6.25 -4.84 3.81
CA VAL A 2 -7.16 -3.75 4.24
C VAL A 2 -8.24 -3.50 3.19
N PRO A 3 -9.33 -2.77 3.48
CA PRO A 3 -10.31 -2.40 2.46
C PRO A 3 -9.71 -1.49 1.37
N GLN A 4 -10.35 -1.45 0.19
CA GLN A 4 -9.96 -0.56 -0.90
C GLN A 4 -10.25 0.91 -0.59
N ALA A 5 -9.55 1.84 -1.24
CA ALA A 5 -9.55 3.25 -0.88
C ALA A 5 -10.95 3.89 -0.85
N ALA A 6 -11.79 3.61 -1.85
CA ALA A 6 -13.15 4.13 -1.90
C ALA A 6 -14.02 3.64 -0.74
N LYS A 7 -13.88 2.37 -0.33
CA LYS A 7 -14.62 1.82 0.83
C LYS A 7 -14.11 2.38 2.14
N MET A 8 -12.81 2.63 2.25
CA MET A 8 -12.22 3.28 3.42
C MET A 8 -12.75 4.71 3.57
N GLU A 9 -12.82 5.47 2.46
CA GLU A 9 -13.41 6.80 2.45
C GLU A 9 -14.89 6.78 2.86
N GLU A 10 -15.68 5.83 2.35
CA GLU A 10 -17.09 5.62 2.75
C GLU A 10 -17.22 5.29 4.25
N ALA A 11 -16.22 4.62 4.83
CA ALA A 11 -16.14 4.31 6.26
C ALA A 11 -15.56 5.45 7.12
N GLY A 12 -15.36 6.64 6.56
CA GLY A 12 -14.88 7.83 7.27
C GLY A 12 -13.36 7.98 7.34
N VAL A 13 -12.58 7.13 6.64
CA VAL A 13 -11.13 7.28 6.60
C VAL A 13 -10.73 8.41 5.66
N THR A 14 -9.89 9.31 6.16
CA THR A 14 -9.29 10.39 5.35
C THR A 14 -7.88 9.99 4.90
N PHE A 15 -7.58 10.13 3.61
CA PHE A 15 -6.23 9.99 3.07
C PHE A 15 -5.52 11.34 3.08
N LYS A 16 -4.30 11.40 3.62
CA LYS A 16 -3.53 12.64 3.70
C LYS A 16 -2.08 12.44 3.29
N ARG A 17 -1.64 13.21 2.31
CA ARG A 17 -0.23 13.31 1.93
C ARG A 17 0.61 13.86 3.09
N LYS A 18 1.74 13.22 3.37
CA LYS A 18 2.79 13.76 4.23
C LYS A 18 3.59 14.83 3.51
N ALA A 19 3.73 16.00 4.14
CA ALA A 19 4.55 17.09 3.62
C ALA A 19 6.05 16.76 3.68
N THR A 20 6.48 16.15 4.79
CA THR A 20 7.89 15.81 5.07
C THR A 20 8.00 14.34 5.50
N PRO A 21 7.85 13.37 4.58
CA PRO A 21 7.99 11.96 4.91
C PRO A 21 9.46 11.61 5.22
N ARG A 22 9.70 10.67 6.12
CA ARG A 22 11.06 10.17 6.41
C ARG A 22 11.66 9.41 5.22
N ASP A 23 10.83 8.59 4.57
CA ASP A 23 11.15 7.77 3.40
C ASP A 23 9.85 7.37 2.66
N MET A 24 9.95 6.61 1.57
CA MET A 24 8.79 6.20 0.77
C MET A 24 7.80 5.27 1.49
N PHE A 25 8.22 4.62 2.57
CA PHE A 25 7.43 3.66 3.35
C PHE A 25 6.87 4.26 4.64
N ASP A 26 7.10 5.56 4.89
CA ASP A 26 6.64 6.26 6.09
C ASP A 26 5.12 6.42 6.10
N VAL A 27 4.41 5.36 6.43
CA VAL A 27 2.94 5.29 6.48
C VAL A 27 2.49 5.13 7.92
N ASN A 28 1.48 5.89 8.35
CA ASN A 28 0.82 5.67 9.63
C ASN A 28 -0.68 5.96 9.56
N PHE A 29 -1.43 5.30 10.44
CA PHE A 29 -2.86 5.48 10.58
C PHE A 29 -3.15 5.98 12.00
N ARG A 30 -3.79 7.14 12.13
CA ARG A 30 -4.13 7.72 13.43
C ARG A 30 -5.44 8.50 13.33
N TYR A 31 -6.35 8.26 14.28
CA TYR A 31 -7.61 9.00 14.38
C TYR A 31 -8.43 9.02 13.08
N GLY A 32 -8.50 7.89 12.36
CA GLY A 32 -9.22 7.80 11.08
C GLY A 32 -8.49 8.43 9.89
N VAL A 33 -7.24 8.90 10.05
CA VAL A 33 -6.46 9.48 8.96
C VAL A 33 -5.31 8.55 8.59
N LEU A 34 -5.27 8.12 7.32
CA LEU A 34 -4.14 7.42 6.74
C LEU A 34 -3.16 8.43 6.14
N HIS A 35 -2.04 8.63 6.83
CA HIS A 35 -0.96 9.48 6.38
C HIS A 35 0.06 8.68 5.59
N MET A 36 0.36 9.12 4.38
CA MET A 36 1.34 8.46 3.51
C MET A 36 2.15 9.46 2.68
N PRO A 37 3.39 9.10 2.29
CA PRO A 37 4.15 9.87 1.31
C PRO A 37 3.40 9.86 -0.03
N ALA A 38 3.55 10.93 -0.82
CA ALA A 38 3.11 10.87 -2.21
C ALA A 38 4.03 9.91 -2.98
N PHE A 39 3.45 9.02 -3.78
CA PHE A 39 4.23 8.12 -4.64
C PHE A 39 3.80 8.26 -6.10
N VAL A 40 4.77 8.08 -6.99
CA VAL A 40 4.59 8.13 -8.44
C VAL A 40 4.45 6.71 -8.97
N VAL A 41 3.49 6.50 -9.86
CA VAL A 41 3.31 5.23 -10.58
C VAL A 41 3.49 5.48 -12.07
N ASP A 42 4.63 5.05 -12.59
CA ASP A 42 5.00 5.07 -14.00
C ASP A 42 5.62 3.71 -14.40
N GLU A 43 6.07 3.58 -15.64
CA GLU A 43 6.70 2.34 -16.14
C GLU A 43 7.93 1.93 -15.32
N ALA A 44 8.76 2.89 -14.93
CA ALA A 44 9.98 2.62 -14.17
C ALA A 44 9.65 2.13 -12.74
N ALA A 45 8.67 2.75 -12.09
CA ALA A 45 8.17 2.36 -10.77
C ALA A 45 7.60 0.94 -10.79
N LYS A 46 6.84 0.55 -11.84
CA LYS A 46 6.32 -0.82 -11.98
C LYS A 46 7.44 -1.86 -11.99
N VAL A 47 8.49 -1.63 -12.78
CA VAL A 47 9.64 -2.53 -12.90
C VAL A 47 10.42 -2.58 -11.58
N LEU A 48 10.68 -1.41 -10.98
CA LEU A 48 11.43 -1.30 -9.73
C LEU A 48 10.72 -2.04 -8.59
N LEU A 49 9.42 -1.79 -8.39
CA LEU A 49 8.64 -2.43 -7.34
C LEU A 49 8.60 -3.96 -7.52
N ALA A 50 8.40 -4.45 -8.75
CA ALA A 50 8.39 -5.88 -9.02
C ALA A 50 9.74 -6.54 -8.70
N ASN A 51 10.85 -5.91 -9.10
CA ASN A 51 12.20 -6.41 -8.82
C ASN A 51 12.54 -6.39 -7.33
N LEU A 52 12.14 -5.34 -6.61
CA LEU A 52 12.37 -5.24 -5.17
C LEU A 52 11.54 -6.29 -4.40
N VAL A 53 10.30 -6.52 -4.80
CA VAL A 53 9.45 -7.60 -4.23
C VAL A 53 10.09 -8.97 -4.50
N ALA A 54 10.57 -9.22 -5.71
CA ALA A 54 11.26 -10.46 -6.05
C ALA A 54 12.56 -10.64 -5.25
N PHE A 55 13.32 -9.56 -5.03
CA PHE A 55 14.54 -9.57 -4.23
C PHE A 55 14.25 -9.91 -2.76
N GLU A 56 13.26 -9.25 -2.14
CA GLU A 56 12.86 -9.52 -0.76
C GLU A 56 12.39 -10.97 -0.57
N GLN A 57 11.60 -11.49 -1.51
CA GLN A 57 11.04 -12.85 -1.40
C GLN A 57 12.02 -13.96 -1.80
N GLY A 58 12.95 -13.67 -2.71
CA GLY A 58 13.95 -14.61 -3.23
C GLY A 58 15.11 -14.90 -2.27
N GLY A 59 15.36 -14.03 -1.28
CA GLY A 59 16.51 -14.11 -0.36
C GLY A 59 16.48 -15.23 0.70
N GLY A 60 15.53 -16.17 0.63
CA GLY A 60 15.46 -17.33 1.53
C GLY A 60 15.18 -16.98 3.01
N ARG A 61 15.48 -17.91 3.93
CA ARG A 61 15.21 -17.76 5.38
C ARG A 61 15.96 -16.59 6.03
N ALA A 62 17.15 -16.25 5.53
CA ALA A 62 17.97 -15.16 6.07
C ALA A 62 17.34 -13.78 5.80
N ALA A 63 16.82 -13.54 4.59
CA ALA A 63 16.11 -12.29 4.27
C ALA A 63 14.81 -12.12 5.07
N ARG A 64 14.14 -13.23 5.42
CA ARG A 64 12.92 -13.24 6.23
C ARG A 64 13.16 -13.05 7.74
N GLN A 65 14.40 -13.18 8.21
CA GLN A 65 14.78 -13.00 9.62
C GLN A 65 15.42 -11.63 9.89
N LEU A 66 15.70 -10.83 8.86
CA LEU A 66 16.14 -9.46 9.05
C LEU A 66 14.99 -8.63 9.62
N ASP A 67 15.24 -7.90 10.71
CA ASP A 67 14.38 -6.80 11.16
C ASP A 67 14.31 -5.76 10.02
N GLY A 68 13.24 -5.80 9.21
CA GLY A 68 13.19 -5.06 7.95
C GLY A 68 12.75 -5.88 6.73
N GLY A 69 12.88 -7.20 6.79
CA GLY A 69 12.55 -8.09 5.69
C GLY A 69 11.07 -7.98 5.33
N ASN A 70 10.77 -7.62 4.08
CA ASN A 70 9.44 -7.43 3.50
C ASN A 70 8.83 -6.02 3.64
N LEU A 71 9.63 -4.97 3.85
CA LEU A 71 9.11 -3.61 3.86
C LEU A 71 8.49 -3.22 2.51
N VAL A 72 9.18 -3.52 1.40
CA VAL A 72 8.68 -3.24 0.05
C VAL A 72 7.45 -4.08 -0.23
N THR A 73 7.51 -5.38 0.05
CA THR A 73 6.42 -6.34 -0.14
C THR A 73 5.20 -5.94 0.67
N GLY A 74 5.37 -5.50 1.92
CA GLY A 74 4.31 -4.98 2.75
C GLY A 74 3.70 -3.69 2.21
N PHE A 75 4.53 -2.77 1.71
CA PHE A 75 4.05 -1.54 1.08
C PHE A 75 3.29 -1.82 -0.22
N VAL A 76 3.80 -2.71 -1.08
CA VAL A 76 3.11 -3.15 -2.30
C VAL A 76 1.80 -3.84 -1.97
N ALA A 77 1.75 -4.68 -0.92
CA ALA A 77 0.52 -5.29 -0.44
C ALA A 77 -0.47 -4.25 0.10
N LEU A 78 0.00 -3.16 0.72
CA LEU A 78 -0.85 -2.05 1.15
C LEU A 78 -1.44 -1.34 -0.05
N VAL A 79 -0.60 -0.87 -0.98
CA VAL A 79 -1.07 -0.13 -2.17
C VAL A 79 -1.99 -0.99 -3.02
N GLY A 80 -1.67 -2.27 -3.22
CA GLY A 80 -2.54 -3.17 -3.97
C GLY A 80 -3.80 -3.58 -3.22
N SER A 81 -3.87 -3.46 -1.89
CA SER A 81 -5.16 -3.52 -1.18
C SER A 81 -6.00 -2.26 -1.41
N LEU A 82 -5.35 -1.10 -1.51
CA LEU A 82 -6.01 0.19 -1.71
C LEU A 82 -6.54 0.36 -3.14
N VAL A 83 -5.81 -0.14 -4.15
CA VAL A 83 -6.06 0.10 -5.59
C VAL A 83 -6.66 -1.12 -6.28
N ASN A 84 -7.96 -1.36 -6.08
CA ASN A 84 -8.69 -2.47 -6.71
C ASN A 84 -9.56 -2.03 -7.89
N THR A 85 -9.92 -0.75 -7.95
CA THR A 85 -10.80 -0.16 -8.96
C THR A 85 -10.26 1.19 -9.41
N THR A 86 -10.72 1.69 -10.56
CA THR A 86 -10.34 3.02 -11.06
C THR A 86 -10.80 4.13 -10.11
N ARG A 87 -11.94 3.95 -9.42
CA ARG A 87 -12.43 4.85 -8.36
C ARG A 87 -11.43 4.96 -7.21
N ASP A 88 -10.75 3.87 -6.86
CA ASP A 88 -9.73 3.91 -5.80
C ASP A 88 -8.53 4.76 -6.21
N VAL A 89 -8.09 4.64 -7.47
CA VAL A 89 -7.02 5.50 -8.03
C VAL A 89 -7.43 6.97 -7.96
N GLU A 90 -8.68 7.29 -8.30
CA GLU A 90 -9.20 8.66 -8.24
C GLU A 90 -9.19 9.23 -6.82
N VAL A 91 -9.62 8.46 -5.83
CA VAL A 91 -9.59 8.86 -4.40
C VAL A 91 -8.15 9.22 -4.00
N LEU A 92 -7.19 8.34 -4.27
CA LEU A 92 -5.79 8.55 -3.89
C LEU A 92 -5.17 9.75 -4.63
N ARG A 93 -5.48 9.93 -5.91
CA ARG A 93 -5.03 11.10 -6.69
C ARG A 93 -5.59 12.40 -6.13
N ARG A 94 -6.89 12.44 -5.86
CA ARG A 94 -7.57 13.62 -5.29
C ARG A 94 -6.96 14.01 -3.94
N CYS A 95 -6.62 13.04 -3.11
CA CYS A 95 -5.96 13.26 -1.82
C CYS A 95 -4.45 13.58 -1.92
N GLY A 96 -3.90 13.61 -3.14
CA GLY A 96 -2.50 13.94 -3.40
C GLY A 96 -1.50 12.89 -2.92
N VAL A 97 -1.95 11.66 -2.65
CA VAL A 97 -1.08 10.57 -2.18
C VAL A 97 -0.54 9.72 -3.34
N MET A 98 -1.21 9.74 -4.50
CA MET A 98 -0.78 9.01 -5.69
C MET A 98 -0.70 9.93 -6.90
N HIS A 99 0.42 9.87 -7.62
CA HIS A 99 0.61 10.50 -8.93
C HIS A 99 0.78 9.41 -9.99
N CYS A 100 -0.31 9.06 -10.66
CA CYS A 100 -0.30 8.03 -11.70
C CYS A 100 0.00 8.65 -13.08
N MET A 101 1.07 8.21 -13.72
CA MET A 101 1.40 8.54 -15.11
C MET A 101 0.89 7.49 -16.10
N LEU A 102 0.32 6.39 -15.59
CA LEU A 102 -0.37 5.36 -16.34
C LEU A 102 -1.88 5.64 -16.41
N THR A 103 -2.58 4.92 -17.28
CA THR A 103 -4.05 4.86 -17.22
C THR A 103 -4.51 4.24 -15.90
N HIS A 104 -5.70 4.61 -15.41
CA HIS A 104 -6.22 4.07 -14.14
C HIS A 104 -6.40 2.55 -14.22
N ASP A 105 -6.89 2.02 -15.33
CA ASP A 105 -7.05 0.58 -15.55
C ASP A 105 -5.72 -0.18 -15.51
N GLU A 106 -4.67 0.42 -16.07
CA GLU A 106 -3.34 -0.17 -16.06
C GLU A 106 -2.74 -0.21 -14.65
N ALA A 107 -2.89 0.86 -13.87
CA ALA A 107 -2.46 0.86 -12.48
C ALA A 107 -3.18 -0.22 -11.66
N VAL A 108 -4.51 -0.32 -11.81
CA VAL A 108 -5.32 -1.36 -11.16
C VAL A 108 -4.87 -2.76 -11.58
N ARG A 109 -4.65 -3.00 -12.87
CA ARG A 109 -4.18 -4.29 -13.37
C ARG A 109 -2.80 -4.64 -12.81
N TYR A 110 -1.87 -3.67 -12.78
CA TYR A 110 -0.53 -3.88 -12.25
C TYR A 110 -0.57 -4.26 -10.77
N PHE A 111 -1.28 -3.49 -9.94
CA PHE A 111 -1.33 -3.76 -8.50
C PHE A 111 -2.08 -5.06 -8.18
N SER A 112 -3.15 -5.36 -8.92
CA SER A 112 -3.87 -6.64 -8.81
C SER A 112 -2.99 -7.83 -9.17
N HIS A 113 -2.07 -7.66 -10.12
CA HIS A 113 -1.14 -8.71 -10.55
C HIS A 113 0.03 -8.86 -9.57
N VAL A 114 0.73 -7.78 -9.21
CA VAL A 114 1.93 -7.87 -8.34
C VAL A 114 1.60 -8.43 -6.96
N VAL A 115 0.42 -8.13 -6.40
CA VAL A 115 -0.02 -8.67 -5.11
C VAL A 115 -0.26 -10.17 -5.14
N GLN A 116 -0.59 -10.77 -6.29
CA GLN A 116 -0.74 -12.23 -6.38
C GLN A 116 0.57 -12.97 -6.13
N TYR A 117 1.71 -12.30 -6.33
CA TYR A 117 3.04 -12.84 -6.09
C TYR A 117 3.63 -12.36 -4.75
N THR A 118 2.88 -11.67 -3.90
CA THR A 118 3.36 -11.28 -2.57
C THR A 118 3.10 -12.39 -1.55
N THR A 119 4.14 -13.14 -1.19
CA THR A 119 4.07 -14.09 -0.07
C THR A 119 4.36 -13.34 1.23
N MET A 120 3.31 -13.04 2.01
CA MET A 120 3.45 -12.28 3.26
C MET A 120 2.68 -12.92 4.41
N ASP A 121 3.31 -13.00 5.58
CA ASP A 121 2.62 -13.25 6.84
C ASP A 121 1.93 -11.94 7.27
N TYR A 122 0.60 -11.89 7.16
CA TYR A 122 -0.21 -10.71 7.46
C TYR A 122 -0.21 -10.32 8.94
N ASP A 123 0.26 -11.19 9.83
CA ASP A 123 0.34 -10.96 11.27
C ASP A 123 1.77 -10.65 11.72
N ARG A 124 2.79 -10.97 10.90
CA ARG A 124 4.22 -10.82 11.24
C ARG A 124 5.01 -10.08 10.16
N HIS A 125 4.54 -8.89 9.79
CA HIS A 125 5.26 -7.96 8.91
C HIS A 125 5.29 -6.54 9.49
N LEU A 126 6.18 -5.69 8.97
CA LEU A 126 6.41 -4.32 9.50
C LEU A 126 5.19 -3.41 9.48
N LEU A 127 4.21 -3.71 8.63
CA LEU A 127 2.96 -2.97 8.53
C LEU A 127 1.78 -3.72 9.18
N ALA A 128 1.99 -4.84 9.87
CA ALA A 128 0.89 -5.65 10.42
C ALA A 128 0.00 -4.84 11.39
N CYS A 129 0.61 -4.04 12.27
CA CYS A 129 -0.12 -3.14 13.17
C CYS A 129 -0.95 -2.12 12.39
N LEU A 130 -0.36 -1.47 11.37
CA LEU A 130 -1.08 -0.52 10.50
C LEU A 130 -2.31 -1.17 9.86
N PHE A 131 -2.15 -2.39 9.32
CA PHE A 131 -3.23 -3.12 8.68
C PHE A 131 -4.33 -3.48 9.67
N ARG A 132 -3.97 -3.89 10.90
CA ARG A 132 -4.94 -4.17 11.97
C ARG A 132 -5.72 -2.92 12.35
N ASP A 133 -5.04 -1.82 12.62
CA ASP A 133 -5.67 -0.58 13.08
C ASP A 133 -6.66 -0.03 12.02
N ILE A 134 -6.29 -0.12 10.72
CA ILE A 134 -7.19 0.24 9.61
C ILE A 134 -8.43 -0.67 9.58
N ARG A 135 -8.24 -1.99 9.71
CA ARG A 135 -9.35 -2.95 9.70
C ARG A 135 -10.32 -2.71 10.84
N GLU A 136 -9.82 -2.54 12.05
CA GLU A 136 -10.63 -2.30 13.25
C GLU A 136 -11.47 -1.04 13.09
N HIS A 137 -10.86 0.06 12.62
CA HIS A 137 -11.59 1.29 12.36
C HIS A 137 -12.69 1.12 11.29
N CYS A 138 -12.37 0.50 10.16
CA CYS A 138 -13.35 0.30 9.08
C CYS A 138 -14.48 -0.69 9.45
N GLN A 139 -14.26 -1.58 10.42
CA GLN A 139 -15.30 -2.47 10.95
C GLN A 139 -16.23 -1.78 11.94
N TRP A 140 -15.69 -0.85 12.74
CA TRP A 140 -16.45 -0.09 13.75
C TRP A 140 -17.31 1.02 13.15
N SER A 141 -16.95 1.55 11.98
CA SER A 141 -17.71 2.61 11.30
C SER A 141 -18.91 2.10 10.47
N ARG A 142 -19.45 0.91 10.76
CA ARG A 142 -20.63 0.32 10.10
C ARG A 142 -21.91 0.47 10.91
#